data_AF-A0A7S0M7R8-F1
#
_entry.id   AF-A0A7S0M7R8-F1
#
_cell.length_a   1.000
_cell.length_b   1.000
_cell.length_c   1.000
_cell.angle_alpha   90.00
_cell.angle_beta   90.00
_cell.angle_gamma   90.00
#
_symmetry.space_group_name_H-M   'P 1'
#
loop_
_entity.id
_entity.type
_entity.pdbx_description
1 polymer ?
#
loop_
_entity_poly.entity_id
_entity_poly.type
_entity_poly.pdbx_seq_one_letter_code
_entity_poly.pdbx_strand_id
1 'polypeptide(L)'
;PPPPPPPPAPPAGAAVAVPLSDVEKRAYEAPDSLSPSALAYLRARNADPMCSFGDWAALSDVVDEDTANYLKTEVADGIIAPGYTPGALAILAGKKGGGFIVLEADPAYK
;
A
#
# COMPACT_ATOMS: atom_id res chain seq x y z
N PRO A 1 18.85 29.06 19.13
CA PRO A 1 17.58 28.51 18.59
C PRO A 1 17.78 27.01 18.35
N PRO A 2 16.78 26.14 18.59
CA PRO A 2 16.87 24.74 18.16
C PRO A 2 16.98 24.69 16.63
N PRO A 3 17.65 23.67 16.08
CA PRO A 3 17.69 23.48 14.63
C PRO A 3 16.24 23.32 14.10
N PRO A 4 15.95 23.76 12.87
CA PRO A 4 14.67 23.51 12.25
C PRO A 4 14.42 21.99 12.21
N PRO A 5 13.15 21.55 12.34
CA PRO A 5 12.82 20.14 12.19
C PRO A 5 13.31 19.64 10.82
N PRO A 6 13.73 18.38 10.73
CA PRO A 6 14.09 17.79 9.44
C PRO A 6 12.88 17.86 8.49
N PRO A 7 13.11 17.97 7.17
CA PRO A 7 12.03 17.87 6.21
C PRO A 7 11.29 16.54 6.35
N PRO A 8 10.00 16.48 6.00
CA PRO A 8 9.25 15.23 6.00
C PRO A 8 9.95 14.19 5.11
N ALA A 9 9.91 12.93 5.54
CA ALA A 9 10.52 11.84 4.79
C ALA A 9 9.85 11.72 3.40
N PRO A 10 10.64 11.58 2.32
CA PRO A 10 10.08 11.34 0.99
C PRO A 10 9.42 9.96 0.93
N PRO A 11 8.42 9.76 0.04
CA PRO A 11 7.82 8.44 -0.15
C PRO A 11 8.85 7.46 -0.73
N ALA A 12 8.81 6.20 -0.28
CA ALA A 12 9.60 5.12 -0.89
C ALA A 12 9.20 4.90 -2.36
N GLY A 13 7.92 5.10 -2.69
CA GLY A 13 7.43 5.13 -4.05
C GLY A 13 6.00 5.62 -4.16
N ALA A 14 5.59 5.95 -5.39
CA ALA A 14 4.24 6.33 -5.75
C ALA A 14 3.97 5.90 -7.19
N ALA A 15 2.76 5.46 -7.49
CA ALA A 15 2.39 4.98 -8.82
C ALA A 15 0.89 5.10 -9.07
N VAL A 16 0.53 4.98 -10.35
CA VAL A 16 -0.85 4.76 -10.81
C VAL A 16 -0.95 3.39 -11.48
N ALA A 17 -2.16 2.90 -11.73
CA ALA A 17 -2.45 1.56 -12.24
C ALA A 17 -2.08 1.36 -13.72
N VAL A 18 -0.79 1.53 -14.07
CA VAL A 18 -0.27 1.25 -15.42
C VAL A 18 0.08 -0.24 -15.53
N PRO A 19 -0.43 -0.96 -16.56
CA PRO A 19 -0.12 -2.36 -16.77
C PRO A 19 1.39 -2.64 -16.72
N LEU A 20 1.77 -3.74 -16.06
CA LEU A 20 3.15 -4.18 -16.00
C LEU A 20 3.58 -4.79 -17.34
N SER A 21 4.78 -4.43 -17.78
CA SER A 21 5.52 -5.15 -18.81
C SER A 21 5.93 -6.55 -18.33
N ASP A 22 6.26 -7.46 -19.24
CA ASP A 22 6.71 -8.82 -18.89
C ASP A 22 8.01 -8.82 -18.07
N VAL A 23 8.82 -7.77 -18.18
CA VAL A 23 10.03 -7.60 -17.36
C VAL A 23 9.62 -7.20 -15.94
N GLU A 24 8.74 -6.21 -15.78
CA GLU A 24 8.24 -5.78 -14.47
C GLU A 24 7.48 -6.88 -13.75
N LYS A 25 6.62 -7.65 -14.46
CA LYS A 25 5.91 -8.81 -13.88
C LYS A 25 6.87 -9.83 -13.26
N ARG A 26 7.97 -10.13 -13.97
CA ARG A 26 9.00 -11.04 -13.48
C ARG A 26 9.81 -10.43 -12.33
N ALA A 27 10.17 -9.16 -12.44
CA ALA A 27 10.96 -8.47 -11.41
C ALA A 27 10.20 -8.30 -10.08
N TYR A 28 8.89 -8.05 -10.16
CA TYR A 28 8.03 -7.83 -9.00
C TYR A 28 7.35 -9.11 -8.50
N GLU A 29 7.60 -10.25 -9.16
CA GLU A 29 6.90 -11.53 -8.93
C GLU A 29 5.37 -11.32 -8.90
N ALA A 30 4.88 -10.50 -9.83
CA ALA A 30 3.50 -10.01 -9.80
C ALA A 30 2.51 -11.13 -10.17
N PRO A 31 1.35 -11.21 -9.49
CA PRO A 31 0.24 -12.07 -9.91
C PRO A 31 -0.25 -11.74 -11.33
N ASP A 32 -0.83 -12.74 -12.00
CA ASP A 32 -1.31 -12.61 -13.39
C ASP A 32 -2.44 -11.58 -13.55
N SER A 33 -3.30 -11.45 -12.53
CA SER A 33 -4.42 -10.53 -12.48
C SER A 33 -4.40 -9.77 -11.17
N LEU A 34 -4.50 -8.45 -11.27
CA LEU A 34 -4.60 -7.54 -10.14
C LEU A 34 -5.66 -6.50 -10.46
N SER A 35 -6.44 -6.11 -9.45
CA SER A 35 -7.23 -4.90 -9.51
C SER A 35 -6.37 -3.65 -9.76
N PRO A 36 -6.95 -2.54 -10.23
CA PRO A 36 -6.22 -1.28 -10.39
C PRO A 36 -5.54 -0.79 -9.10
N SER A 37 -6.22 -0.90 -7.97
CA SER A 37 -5.68 -0.52 -6.64
C SER A 37 -4.46 -1.37 -6.27
N ALA A 38 -4.57 -2.68 -6.44
CA ALA A 38 -3.49 -3.61 -6.13
C ALA A 38 -2.28 -3.40 -7.05
N LEU A 39 -2.53 -3.16 -8.34
CA LEU A 39 -1.48 -2.85 -9.32
C LEU A 39 -0.74 -1.55 -9.00
N ALA A 40 -1.47 -0.48 -8.66
CA ALA A 40 -0.87 0.79 -8.28
C ALA A 40 -0.01 0.63 -7.01
N TYR A 41 -0.52 -0.07 -5.99
CA TYR A 41 0.22 -0.33 -4.76
C TYR A 41 1.46 -1.19 -4.99
N LEU A 42 1.36 -2.27 -5.77
CA LEU A 42 2.49 -3.11 -6.13
C LEU A 42 3.59 -2.30 -6.82
N ARG A 43 3.23 -1.44 -7.79
CA ARG A 43 4.21 -0.56 -8.47
C ARG A 43 4.86 0.43 -7.50
N ALA A 44 4.08 1.05 -6.62
CA ALA A 44 4.60 2.02 -5.66
C ALA A 44 5.61 1.37 -4.71
N ARG A 45 5.28 0.21 -4.16
CA ARG A 45 6.16 -0.53 -3.23
C ARG A 45 7.44 -1.03 -3.89
N ASN A 46 7.34 -1.52 -5.12
CA ASN A 46 8.49 -2.07 -5.84
C ASN A 46 9.41 -1.00 -6.46
N ALA A 47 9.16 0.29 -6.22
CA ALA A 47 10.13 1.34 -6.54
C ALA A 47 11.42 1.19 -5.70
N ASP A 48 11.27 0.89 -4.41
CA ASP A 48 12.36 0.51 -3.50
C ASP A 48 11.82 -0.39 -2.37
N PRO A 49 11.90 -1.73 -2.53
CA PRO A 49 11.44 -2.67 -1.50
C PRO A 49 12.16 -2.56 -0.17
N MET A 50 13.43 -2.13 -0.16
CA MET A 50 14.24 -2.00 1.06
C MET A 50 13.76 -0.82 1.90
N CYS A 51 13.48 0.32 1.25
CA CYS A 51 12.88 1.48 1.92
C CYS A 51 11.40 1.26 2.30
N SER A 52 10.72 0.33 1.63
CA SER A 52 9.31 0.01 1.91
C SER A 52 9.11 -0.97 3.08
N PHE A 53 10.20 -1.47 3.69
CA PHE A 53 10.10 -2.36 4.85
C PHE A 53 9.59 -1.58 6.08
N GLY A 54 8.38 -1.88 6.54
CA GLY A 54 7.73 -1.14 7.63
C GLY A 54 7.11 0.18 7.18
N ASP A 55 6.71 0.29 5.92
CA ASP A 55 6.07 1.47 5.37
C ASP A 55 4.63 1.69 5.86
N TRP A 56 4.09 2.85 5.49
CA TRP A 56 2.67 3.16 5.56
C TRP A 56 2.11 3.28 4.15
N ALA A 57 1.15 2.42 3.82
CA ALA A 57 0.48 2.45 2.52
C ALA A 57 -0.63 3.50 2.52
N ALA A 58 -0.73 4.28 1.43
CA ALA A 58 -1.84 5.20 1.20
C ALA A 58 -2.45 4.92 -0.17
N LEU A 59 -3.77 4.70 -0.22
CA LEU A 59 -4.50 4.48 -1.48
C LEU A 59 -5.54 5.57 -1.71
N SER A 60 -5.68 5.96 -2.99
CA SER A 60 -6.69 6.94 -3.45
C SER A 60 -8.09 6.38 -3.57
N ASP A 61 -8.22 5.05 -3.64
CA ASP A 61 -9.46 4.33 -3.92
C ASP A 61 -9.73 3.28 -2.85
N VAL A 62 -10.92 2.68 -2.91
CA VAL A 62 -11.32 1.60 -1.99
C VAL A 62 -10.34 0.43 -2.10
N VAL A 63 -9.87 -0.04 -0.95
CA VAL A 63 -9.00 -1.21 -0.83
C VAL A 63 -9.83 -2.48 -0.99
N ASP A 64 -9.44 -3.32 -1.94
CA ASP A 64 -10.07 -4.60 -2.23
C ASP A 64 -9.23 -5.79 -1.76
N GLU A 65 -9.78 -6.99 -1.95
CA GLU A 65 -9.20 -8.26 -1.55
C GLU A 65 -7.85 -8.51 -2.24
N ASP A 66 -7.67 -8.12 -3.50
CA ASP A 66 -6.41 -8.27 -4.22
C ASP A 66 -5.31 -7.44 -3.54
N THR A 67 -5.60 -6.16 -3.25
CA THR A 67 -4.69 -5.26 -2.55
C THR A 67 -4.39 -5.79 -1.15
N ALA A 68 -5.43 -6.22 -0.41
CA ALA A 68 -5.29 -6.72 0.94
C ALA A 68 -4.46 -8.02 1.00
N ASN A 69 -4.66 -8.93 0.04
CA ASN A 69 -3.89 -10.17 -0.05
C ASN A 69 -2.41 -9.91 -0.35
N TYR A 70 -2.11 -8.97 -1.26
CA TYR A 70 -0.74 -8.56 -1.51
C TYR A 70 -0.12 -7.90 -0.27
N LEU A 71 -0.80 -6.93 0.33
CA LEU A 71 -0.34 -6.25 1.54
C LEU A 71 -0.18 -7.21 2.75
N LYS A 72 -0.96 -8.29 2.81
CA LYS A 72 -0.90 -9.27 3.91
C LYS A 72 0.48 -9.90 4.06
N THR A 73 1.14 -10.25 2.96
CA THR A 73 2.45 -10.92 2.95
C THR A 73 3.61 -9.96 3.21
N GLU A 74 3.40 -8.67 2.93
CA GLU A 74 4.42 -7.64 3.04
C GLU A 74 4.67 -7.14 4.47
N VAL A 75 5.86 -6.66 4.79
CA VAL A 75 6.08 -5.96 6.08
C VAL A 75 5.71 -4.50 5.93
N ALA A 76 4.57 -4.12 6.53
CA ALA A 76 4.04 -2.76 6.56
C ALA A 76 3.48 -2.44 7.96
N ASP A 77 3.51 -1.18 8.34
CA ASP A 77 3.05 -0.67 9.64
C ASP A 77 1.57 -0.31 9.66
N GLY A 78 1.04 0.20 8.55
CA GLY A 78 -0.38 0.49 8.43
C GLY A 78 -0.80 0.84 7.02
N ILE A 79 -2.10 1.05 6.85
CA ILE A 79 -2.73 1.50 5.60
C ILE A 79 -3.77 2.58 5.87
N ILE A 80 -3.85 3.56 4.97
CA ILE A 80 -4.90 4.57 4.92
C ILE A 80 -5.54 4.61 3.53
N ALA A 81 -6.87 4.66 3.47
CA ALA A 81 -7.65 4.69 2.24
C ALA A 81 -9.01 5.35 2.50
N PRO A 82 -9.75 5.78 1.45
CA PRO A 82 -11.11 6.32 1.61
C PRO A 82 -12.16 5.25 1.96
N GLY A 83 -11.82 3.97 1.91
CA GLY A 83 -12.70 2.87 2.28
C GLY A 83 -12.08 1.51 2.00
N TYR A 84 -12.76 0.46 2.47
CA TYR A 84 -12.31 -0.93 2.35
C TYR A 84 -13.49 -1.86 2.05
N THR A 85 -13.28 -2.87 1.20
CA THR A 85 -14.28 -3.94 1.05
C THR A 85 -14.36 -4.79 2.33
N PRO A 86 -15.49 -5.45 2.61
CA PRO A 86 -15.60 -6.34 3.76
C PRO A 86 -14.55 -7.47 3.75
N GLY A 87 -14.25 -8.01 2.57
CA GLY A 87 -13.21 -9.03 2.41
C GLY A 87 -11.81 -8.48 2.70
N ALA A 88 -11.51 -7.27 2.20
CA ALA A 88 -10.24 -6.60 2.50
C ALA A 88 -10.04 -6.38 4.00
N LEU A 89 -11.05 -5.85 4.71
CA LEU A 89 -10.98 -5.65 6.16
C LEU A 89 -10.76 -6.95 6.91
N ALA A 90 -11.46 -8.02 6.54
CA ALA A 90 -11.30 -9.33 7.17
C ALA A 90 -9.88 -9.88 7.00
N ILE A 91 -9.26 -9.67 5.83
CA ILE A 91 -7.88 -10.06 5.56
C ILE A 91 -6.90 -9.23 6.41
N LEU A 92 -7.05 -7.91 6.40
CA LEU A 92 -6.15 -6.98 7.10
C LEU A 92 -6.25 -7.09 8.62
N ALA A 93 -7.44 -7.40 9.16
CA ALA A 93 -7.64 -7.63 10.59
C ALA A 93 -6.83 -8.83 11.13
N GLY A 94 -6.47 -9.79 10.29
CA GLY A 94 -5.60 -10.90 10.68
C GLY A 94 -4.11 -10.56 10.69
N LYS A 95 -3.71 -9.43 10.11
CA LYS A 95 -2.30 -9.05 9.93
C LYS A 95 -1.69 -8.57 11.25
N LYS A 96 -0.39 -8.86 11.46
CA LYS A 96 0.33 -8.57 12.71
C LYS A 96 -0.39 -9.06 13.98
N GLY A 97 -1.06 -10.22 13.90
CA GLY A 97 -1.82 -10.78 15.02
C GLY A 97 -2.97 -9.88 15.50
N GLY A 98 -3.57 -9.09 14.60
CA GLY A 98 -4.61 -8.11 14.92
C GLY A 98 -4.09 -6.70 15.19
N GLY A 99 -2.77 -6.49 15.21
CA GLY A 99 -2.15 -5.19 15.48
C GLY A 99 -1.88 -4.33 14.24
N PHE A 100 -2.32 -4.74 13.05
CA PHE A 100 -2.13 -3.94 11.84
C PHE A 100 -3.08 -2.73 11.83
N ILE A 101 -2.52 -1.54 11.62
CA ILE A 101 -3.29 -0.30 11.70
C ILE A 101 -3.99 -0.03 10.37
N VAL A 102 -5.32 0.07 10.42
CA VAL A 102 -6.17 0.36 9.26
C VAL A 102 -6.92 1.66 9.55
N LEU A 103 -6.68 2.66 8.72
CA LEU A 103 -7.31 3.98 8.83
C LEU A 103 -8.21 4.24 7.63
N GLU A 104 -9.40 4.76 7.90
CA GLU A 104 -10.30 5.29 6.86
C GLU A 104 -10.22 6.82 6.89
N ALA A 105 -9.95 7.42 5.73
CA ALA A 105 -9.89 8.87 5.57
C ALA A 105 -11.19 9.37 4.95
N ASP A 106 -11.77 10.44 5.50
CA ASP A 106 -12.86 11.16 4.84
C ASP A 106 -12.33 11.89 3.60
N PRO A 107 -12.73 11.50 2.37
CA PRO A 107 -12.24 12.13 1.15
C PRO A 107 -12.73 13.58 0.97
N ALA A 108 -13.73 14.02 1.74
CA ALA A 108 -14.25 15.39 1.71
C ALA A 108 -13.53 16.36 2.67
N TYR A 109 -12.63 15.86 3.52
CA TYR A 109 -11.90 16.66 4.50
C TYR A 109 -10.95 17.68 3.81
N LYS A 110 -10.86 18.90 4.36
CA LYS A 110 -10.03 20.02 3.83
C LYS A 110 -9.15 20.62 4.91
#